data_AF-A0A3D4YQ64-F1
#
_entry.id   AF-A0A3D4YQ64-F1
#
_cell.length_a   1.000
_cell.length_b   1.000
_cell.length_c   1.000
_cell.angle_alpha   90.00
_cell.angle_beta   90.00
_cell.angle_gamma   90.00
#
_symmetry.space_group_name_H-M   'P 1'
#
loop_
_entity.id
_entity.type
_entity.pdbx_description
1 polymer ?
#
loop_
_entity_poly.entity_id
_entity_poly.type
_entity_poly.pdbx_seq_one_letter_code
_entity_poly.pdbx_strand_id
1 'polypeptide(L)'
;QEAQTKREALRQQYTEVKHQRDRVVALGEDGACPTCSRPLGGSLHTVVEHLEELIETVNVDGSYYKARVEQLEQMPEDVHQLDEKRRALMLEVGTLERRLAKVQLAVLELGTIVRDLAAKRQREVQMKRDISRIPPGYDPARHAEVIGEVDRLTPMEAEAGRFQAMLDREPQLRLEQTRIAQEVMRVQSMLGTIRTRRAQISFTEKDFNDLKAEFDRVRVELQESKVAAARAQEQVSGATAALAAAQESAEELKKKVAELEVLQTDRRMHDELDRAFSDLRTDLNFQLRPELSELASAFLSELTDARYTELELDDQYNIVILEDGIQKPVLSGGEEDLANLVLRLAISQMIAERAGQSFSLLILDEVFGSLDEARRFNVVELLRGLQDRFEQVILITHIEPVREGLDRVINVNYDADRGCSVVTESEVDAIDADPDEDAESTWPGRTPEVLPRVAAESAERTAGAGA
;
A
#
# COMPACT_ATOMS: atom_id res chain seq x y z
N GLN A 1 58.92 -44.29 -46.87
CA GLN A 1 58.53 -44.55 -45.46
C GLN A 1 57.02 -44.43 -45.25
N GLU A 2 56.37 -43.30 -45.52
CA GLU A 2 54.92 -43.15 -45.30
C GLU A 2 54.04 -44.25 -45.94
N ALA A 3 54.35 -44.65 -47.18
CA ALA A 3 53.58 -45.68 -47.88
C ALA A 3 53.67 -47.07 -47.23
N GLN A 4 54.78 -47.41 -46.56
CA GLN A 4 54.93 -48.69 -45.86
C GLN A 4 54.14 -48.70 -44.55
N THR A 5 54.19 -47.62 -43.77
CA THR A 5 53.50 -47.51 -42.47
C THR A 5 51.98 -47.64 -42.62
N LYS A 6 51.41 -46.99 -43.66
CA LYS A 6 49.97 -47.11 -43.93
C LYS A 6 49.55 -48.53 -44.32
N ARG A 7 50.41 -49.28 -45.03
CA ARG A 7 50.13 -50.67 -45.41
C ARG A 7 50.06 -51.60 -44.20
N GLU A 8 50.90 -51.38 -43.20
CA GLU A 8 50.92 -52.20 -41.97
C GLU A 8 49.69 -51.95 -41.08
N ALA A 9 49.30 -50.69 -40.90
CA ALA A 9 48.12 -50.33 -40.11
C ALA A 9 46.82 -50.97 -40.68
N LEU A 10 46.66 -50.94 -42.00
CA LEU A 10 45.51 -51.56 -42.67
C LEU A 10 45.50 -53.09 -42.51
N ARG A 11 46.66 -53.75 -42.54
CA ARG A 11 46.74 -55.19 -42.27
C ARG A 11 46.27 -55.58 -40.87
N GLN A 12 46.59 -54.78 -39.86
CA GLN A 12 46.18 -55.04 -38.47
C GLN A 12 44.67 -54.88 -38.30
N GLN A 13 44.09 -53.79 -38.83
CA GLN A 13 42.64 -53.56 -38.82
C GLN A 13 41.86 -54.70 -39.48
N TYR A 14 42.36 -55.23 -40.61
CA TYR A 14 41.72 -56.35 -41.30
C TYR A 14 41.59 -57.60 -40.40
N THR A 15 42.67 -57.96 -39.68
CA THR A 15 42.66 -59.11 -38.75
C THR A 15 41.67 -58.95 -37.61
N GLU A 16 41.57 -57.74 -37.04
CA GLU A 16 40.75 -57.48 -35.86
C GLU A 16 39.25 -57.50 -36.16
N VAL A 17 38.84 -56.83 -37.25
CA VAL A 17 37.43 -56.81 -37.69
C VAL A 17 36.98 -58.21 -38.12
N LYS A 18 37.84 -58.97 -38.79
CA LYS A 18 37.56 -60.37 -39.17
C LYS A 18 37.34 -61.27 -37.96
N HIS A 19 38.15 -61.12 -36.90
CA HIS A 19 38.01 -61.92 -35.69
C HIS A 19 36.75 -61.56 -34.87
N GLN A 20 36.30 -60.30 -34.91
CA GLN A 20 35.03 -59.90 -34.30
C GLN A 20 33.83 -60.48 -35.04
N ARG A 21 33.84 -60.44 -36.38
CA ARG A 21 32.80 -61.02 -37.24
C ARG A 21 32.65 -62.52 -36.99
N ASP A 22 33.75 -63.27 -36.99
CA ASP A 22 33.74 -64.71 -36.75
C ASP A 22 33.19 -65.06 -35.33
N ARG A 23 33.47 -64.24 -34.30
CA ARG A 23 32.93 -64.42 -32.94
C ARG A 23 31.43 -64.17 -32.84
N VAL A 24 30.91 -63.14 -33.53
CA VAL A 24 29.48 -62.82 -33.51
C VAL A 24 28.68 -63.90 -34.23
N VAL A 25 29.18 -64.41 -35.36
CA VAL A 25 28.54 -65.53 -36.09
C VAL A 25 28.48 -66.81 -35.25
N ALA A 26 29.50 -67.10 -34.43
CA ALA A 26 29.56 -68.33 -33.64
C ALA A 26 28.58 -68.40 -32.45
N LEU A 27 28.03 -67.28 -31.97
CA LEU A 27 27.18 -67.23 -30.76
C LEU A 27 25.70 -67.58 -31.00
N GLY A 28 25.21 -67.53 -32.25
CA GLY A 28 23.84 -67.90 -32.62
C GLY A 28 22.73 -66.97 -32.07
N GLU A 29 21.49 -67.13 -32.55
CA GLU A 29 20.37 -66.23 -32.20
C GLU A 29 19.98 -66.27 -30.71
N ASP A 30 20.19 -67.41 -30.02
CA ASP A 30 19.93 -67.55 -28.59
C ASP A 30 21.12 -67.14 -27.69
N GLY A 31 22.25 -66.75 -28.28
CA GLY A 31 23.45 -66.30 -27.56
C GLY A 31 23.37 -64.85 -27.10
N ALA A 32 24.05 -64.52 -26.01
CA ALA A 32 24.23 -63.13 -25.59
C ALA A 32 25.29 -62.43 -26.46
N CYS A 33 24.98 -61.24 -26.96
CA CYS A 33 25.94 -60.44 -27.75
C CYS A 33 27.25 -60.20 -26.96
N PRO A 34 28.43 -60.46 -27.55
CA PRO A 34 29.71 -60.34 -26.84
C PRO A 34 30.15 -58.89 -26.57
N THR A 35 29.41 -57.90 -27.08
CA THR A 35 29.67 -56.47 -26.86
C THR A 35 28.67 -55.82 -25.89
N CYS A 36 27.42 -56.28 -25.85
CA CYS A 36 26.34 -55.62 -25.06
C CYS A 36 25.44 -56.57 -24.24
N SER A 37 25.73 -57.87 -24.19
CA SER A 37 25.17 -58.86 -23.24
C SER A 37 23.65 -59.12 -23.29
N ARG A 38 22.93 -58.58 -24.28
CA ARG A 38 21.51 -58.91 -24.55
C ARG A 38 21.38 -60.15 -25.44
N PRO A 39 20.29 -60.95 -25.34
CA PRO A 39 20.04 -62.06 -26.25
C PRO A 39 19.91 -61.54 -27.69
N LEU A 40 20.67 -62.15 -28.62
CA LEU A 40 20.87 -61.65 -29.99
C LEU A 40 19.62 -61.71 -30.86
N GLY A 41 18.71 -62.66 -30.60
CA GLY A 41 17.41 -62.79 -31.27
C GLY A 41 17.46 -62.49 -32.78
N GLY A 42 16.51 -61.69 -33.28
CA GLY A 42 16.46 -61.27 -34.68
C GLY A 42 17.46 -60.19 -35.13
N SER A 43 18.46 -59.82 -34.30
CA SER A 43 19.42 -58.74 -34.60
C SER A 43 20.84 -59.22 -34.94
N LEU A 44 21.05 -60.53 -35.05
CA LEU A 44 22.33 -61.14 -35.42
C LEU A 44 22.82 -60.72 -36.83
N HIS A 45 21.90 -60.67 -37.81
CA HIS A 45 22.27 -60.48 -39.22
C HIS A 45 22.89 -59.10 -39.50
N THR A 46 22.32 -58.05 -38.92
CA THR A 46 22.75 -56.66 -39.14
C THR A 46 24.16 -56.38 -38.61
N VAL A 47 24.56 -57.03 -37.52
CA VAL A 47 25.91 -56.85 -36.94
C VAL A 47 26.97 -57.53 -37.81
N VAL A 48 26.64 -58.66 -38.42
CA VAL A 48 27.57 -59.39 -39.30
C VAL A 48 27.80 -58.64 -40.60
N GLU A 49 26.74 -58.13 -41.25
CA GLU A 49 26.88 -57.32 -42.48
C GLU A 49 27.78 -56.10 -42.29
N HIS A 50 27.60 -55.38 -41.18
CA HIS A 50 28.42 -54.19 -40.92
C HIS A 50 29.91 -54.51 -40.75
N LEU A 51 30.24 -55.65 -40.15
CA LEU A 51 31.63 -56.09 -40.02
C LEU A 51 32.21 -56.57 -41.35
N GLU A 52 31.38 -57.10 -42.27
CA GLU A 52 31.83 -57.52 -43.60
C GLU A 52 32.16 -56.33 -44.52
N GLU A 53 31.38 -55.24 -44.48
CA GLU A 53 31.70 -54.00 -45.23
C GLU A 53 33.03 -53.38 -44.77
N LEU A 54 33.30 -53.40 -43.46
CA LEU A 54 34.55 -52.87 -42.91
C LEU A 54 35.78 -53.67 -43.38
N ILE A 55 35.65 -55.00 -43.51
CA ILE A 55 36.72 -55.88 -43.99
C ILE A 55 37.08 -55.58 -45.45
N GLU A 56 36.09 -55.32 -46.30
CA GLU A 56 36.30 -55.09 -47.73
C GLU A 56 37.02 -53.77 -48.00
N THR A 57 36.60 -52.71 -47.29
CA THR A 57 37.22 -51.36 -47.37
C THR A 57 38.72 -51.40 -47.05
N VAL A 58 39.10 -52.09 -45.96
CA VAL A 58 40.49 -52.19 -45.53
C VAL A 58 41.37 -52.94 -46.55
N ASN A 59 40.79 -53.88 -47.30
CA ASN A 59 41.52 -54.71 -48.26
C ASN A 59 41.92 -53.93 -49.52
N VAL A 60 41.04 -53.06 -50.02
CA VAL A 60 41.30 -52.24 -51.21
C VAL A 60 42.43 -51.24 -50.94
N ASP A 61 42.37 -50.56 -49.80
CA ASP A 61 43.41 -49.60 -49.40
C ASP A 61 44.78 -50.29 -49.23
N GLY A 62 44.78 -51.52 -48.68
CA GLY A 62 46.00 -52.31 -48.53
C GLY A 62 46.72 -52.62 -49.85
N SER A 63 45.98 -52.83 -50.94
CA SER A 63 46.53 -53.09 -52.28
C SER A 63 47.22 -51.87 -52.89
N TYR A 64 46.60 -50.69 -52.79
CA TYR A 64 47.15 -49.44 -53.33
C TYR A 64 48.51 -49.09 -52.71
N TYR A 65 48.63 -49.20 -51.38
CA TYR A 65 49.89 -48.92 -50.68
C TYR A 65 50.97 -49.97 -50.93
N LYS A 66 50.64 -51.16 -51.46
CA LYS A 66 51.66 -52.12 -51.92
C LYS A 66 52.35 -51.63 -53.20
N ALA A 67 51.59 -51.25 -54.22
CA ALA A 67 52.14 -50.86 -55.52
C ALA A 67 52.97 -49.57 -55.45
N ARG A 68 52.56 -48.60 -54.62
CA ARG A 68 53.30 -47.33 -54.47
C ARG A 68 54.69 -47.48 -53.84
N VAL A 69 54.89 -48.51 -53.03
CA VAL A 69 56.19 -48.79 -52.40
C VAL A 69 57.19 -49.32 -53.44
N GLU A 70 56.79 -50.23 -54.32
CA GLU A 70 57.69 -50.85 -55.31
C GLU A 70 58.27 -49.84 -56.32
N GLN A 71 57.52 -48.81 -56.73
CA GLN A 71 57.99 -47.83 -57.72
C GLN A 71 59.06 -46.87 -57.16
N LEU A 72 59.00 -46.54 -55.88
CA LEU A 72 59.93 -45.58 -55.24
C LEU A 72 61.27 -46.23 -54.84
N GLU A 73 61.42 -47.55 -55.03
CA GLU A 73 62.64 -48.29 -54.67
C GLU A 73 63.73 -48.25 -55.76
N GLN A 74 63.43 -47.94 -57.03
CA GLN A 74 64.43 -47.98 -58.11
C GLN A 74 65.03 -46.60 -58.44
N MET A 75 66.37 -46.51 -58.49
CA MET A 75 67.13 -45.26 -58.68
C MET A 75 67.57 -45.06 -60.17
N PRO A 76 67.55 -43.82 -60.73
CA PRO A 76 68.01 -43.54 -62.11
C PRO A 76 69.53 -43.66 -62.33
N GLU A 77 69.94 -44.06 -63.54
CA GLU A 77 71.34 -44.41 -63.90
C GLU A 77 72.35 -43.25 -63.74
N ASP A 78 71.97 -42.02 -64.11
CA ASP A 78 72.85 -40.84 -64.03
C ASP A 78 73.23 -40.51 -62.56
N VAL A 79 72.27 -40.72 -61.65
CA VAL A 79 72.47 -40.57 -60.20
C VAL A 79 73.34 -41.71 -59.67
N HIS A 80 73.22 -42.92 -60.23
CA HIS A 80 74.05 -44.06 -59.87
C HIS A 80 75.55 -43.78 -60.15
N GLN A 81 75.89 -43.26 -61.33
CA GLN A 81 77.30 -42.98 -61.69
C GLN A 81 77.93 -41.87 -60.83
N LEU A 82 77.17 -40.82 -60.49
CA LEU A 82 77.63 -39.77 -59.57
C LEU A 82 77.75 -40.30 -58.13
N ASP A 83 76.86 -41.19 -57.69
CA ASP A 83 76.94 -41.85 -56.39
C ASP A 83 78.19 -42.76 -56.31
N GLU A 84 78.55 -43.47 -57.38
CA GLU A 84 79.80 -44.25 -57.44
C GLU A 84 81.05 -43.38 -57.34
N LYS A 85 81.14 -42.26 -58.07
CA LYS A 85 82.26 -41.31 -57.93
C LYS A 85 82.33 -40.70 -56.54
N ARG A 86 81.18 -40.33 -55.95
CA ARG A 86 81.12 -39.84 -54.55
C ARG A 86 81.61 -40.92 -53.58
N ARG A 87 81.18 -42.17 -53.75
CA ARG A 87 81.61 -43.31 -52.91
C ARG A 87 83.11 -43.55 -52.99
N ALA A 88 83.70 -43.50 -54.20
CA ALA A 88 85.14 -43.69 -54.38
C ALA A 88 85.95 -42.59 -53.66
N LEU A 89 85.60 -41.32 -53.84
CA LEU A 89 86.25 -40.20 -53.16
C LEU A 89 86.02 -40.23 -51.64
N MET A 90 84.81 -40.58 -51.17
CA MET A 90 84.52 -40.75 -49.74
C MET A 90 85.35 -41.87 -49.11
N LEU A 91 85.57 -42.98 -49.82
CA LEU A 91 86.45 -44.05 -49.37
C LEU A 91 87.88 -43.55 -49.23
N GLU A 92 88.39 -42.83 -50.22
CA GLU A 92 89.77 -42.31 -50.23
C GLU A 92 90.00 -41.31 -49.09
N VAL A 93 89.10 -40.34 -48.91
CA VAL A 93 89.11 -39.42 -47.76
C VAL A 93 89.06 -40.19 -46.44
N GLY A 94 88.15 -41.17 -46.32
CA GLY A 94 88.05 -42.00 -45.12
C GLY A 94 89.28 -42.87 -44.84
N THR A 95 90.07 -43.24 -45.86
CA THR A 95 91.37 -43.92 -45.65
C THR A 95 92.45 -42.97 -45.14
N LEU A 96 92.51 -41.75 -45.69
CA LEU A 96 93.47 -40.74 -45.29
C LEU A 96 93.18 -40.20 -43.89
N GLU A 97 91.92 -39.96 -43.53
CA GLU A 97 91.49 -39.56 -42.18
C GLU A 97 91.85 -40.63 -41.15
N ARG A 98 91.62 -41.92 -41.46
CA ARG A 98 92.06 -43.03 -40.59
C ARG A 98 93.57 -43.08 -40.42
N ARG A 99 94.34 -42.79 -41.47
CA ARG A 99 95.80 -42.76 -41.41
C ARG A 99 96.30 -41.59 -40.57
N LEU A 100 95.72 -40.41 -40.75
CA LEU A 100 96.01 -39.21 -39.95
C LEU A 100 95.71 -39.46 -38.46
N ALA A 101 94.52 -40.01 -38.15
CA ALA A 101 94.13 -40.33 -36.78
C ALA A 101 95.10 -41.33 -36.14
N LYS A 102 95.53 -42.37 -36.85
CA LYS A 102 96.55 -43.33 -36.34
C LYS A 102 97.88 -42.65 -36.04
N VAL A 103 98.35 -41.75 -36.91
CA VAL A 103 99.60 -41.03 -36.67
C VAL A 103 99.47 -40.07 -35.48
N GLN A 104 98.36 -39.33 -35.37
CA GLN A 104 98.11 -38.43 -34.23
C GLN A 104 98.06 -39.20 -32.91
N LEU A 105 97.41 -40.36 -32.87
CA LEU A 105 97.35 -41.21 -31.69
C LEU A 105 98.74 -41.74 -31.30
N ALA A 106 99.53 -42.21 -32.28
CA ALA A 106 100.89 -42.67 -32.05
C ALA A 106 101.82 -41.55 -31.54
N VAL A 107 101.65 -40.31 -32.01
CA VAL A 107 102.41 -39.15 -31.49
C VAL A 107 102.02 -38.84 -30.04
N LEU A 108 100.72 -38.94 -29.71
CA LEU A 108 100.24 -38.74 -28.34
C LEU A 108 100.78 -39.84 -27.41
N GLU A 109 100.74 -41.10 -27.83
CA GLU A 109 101.30 -42.25 -27.12
C GLU A 109 102.81 -42.13 -26.92
N LEU A 110 103.55 -41.67 -27.92
CA LEU A 110 104.98 -41.41 -27.76
C LEU A 110 105.22 -40.33 -26.68
N GLY A 111 104.40 -39.28 -26.67
CA GLY A 111 104.45 -38.22 -25.66
C GLY A 111 104.09 -38.68 -24.25
N THR A 112 103.17 -39.65 -24.08
CA THR A 112 102.88 -40.25 -22.77
C THR A 112 104.00 -41.19 -22.33
N ILE A 113 104.48 -42.07 -23.21
CA ILE A 113 105.56 -43.01 -22.93
C ILE A 113 106.85 -42.27 -22.52
N VAL A 114 107.21 -41.18 -23.21
CA VAL A 114 108.40 -40.39 -22.86
C VAL A 114 108.26 -39.76 -21.47
N ARG A 115 107.09 -39.23 -21.12
CA ARG A 115 106.82 -38.68 -19.77
C ARG A 115 106.84 -39.76 -18.70
N ASP A 116 106.21 -40.89 -18.95
CA ASP A 116 106.19 -42.02 -18.03
C ASP A 116 107.59 -42.59 -17.80
N LEU A 117 108.41 -42.68 -18.85
CA LEU A 117 109.78 -43.17 -18.76
C LEU A 117 110.66 -42.19 -17.97
N ALA A 118 110.47 -40.88 -18.16
CA ALA A 118 111.14 -39.85 -17.35
C ALA A 118 110.71 -39.93 -15.87
N ALA A 119 109.41 -40.04 -15.60
CA ALA A 119 108.87 -40.16 -14.24
C ALA A 119 109.34 -41.45 -13.55
N LYS A 120 109.37 -42.58 -14.26
CA LYS A 120 109.86 -43.86 -13.75
C LYS A 120 111.37 -43.83 -13.49
N ARG A 121 112.17 -43.23 -14.37
CA ARG A 121 113.62 -43.04 -14.14
C ARG A 121 113.87 -42.16 -12.91
N GLN A 122 113.10 -41.08 -12.74
CA GLN A 122 113.20 -40.24 -11.55
C GLN A 122 112.81 -40.99 -10.27
N ARG A 123 111.74 -41.80 -10.32
CA ARG A 123 111.35 -42.69 -9.21
C ARG A 123 112.42 -43.73 -8.90
N GLU A 124 113.06 -44.33 -9.90
CA GLU A 124 114.13 -45.30 -9.68
C GLU A 124 115.31 -44.68 -8.93
N VAL A 125 115.72 -43.48 -9.33
CA VAL A 125 116.78 -42.72 -8.63
C VAL A 125 116.35 -42.40 -7.20
N GLN A 126 115.11 -41.95 -6.99
CA GLN A 126 114.57 -41.65 -5.67
C GLN A 126 114.50 -42.92 -4.80
N MET A 127 113.96 -44.03 -5.30
CA MET A 127 113.91 -45.31 -4.58
C MET A 127 115.30 -45.82 -4.23
N LYS A 128 116.28 -45.74 -5.13
CA LYS A 128 117.66 -46.14 -4.82
C LYS A 128 118.26 -45.28 -3.71
N ARG A 129 117.92 -43.98 -3.66
CA ARG A 129 118.34 -43.06 -2.60
C ARG A 129 117.61 -43.32 -1.28
N ASP A 130 116.33 -43.69 -1.33
CA ASP A 130 115.55 -44.01 -0.14
C ASP A 130 115.98 -45.36 0.44
N ILE A 131 116.24 -46.37 -0.39
CA ILE A 131 116.79 -47.67 0.04
C ILE A 131 118.16 -47.50 0.69
N SER A 132 119.04 -46.65 0.16
CA SER A 132 120.36 -46.41 0.77
C SER A 132 120.30 -45.59 2.06
N ARG A 133 119.18 -44.91 2.34
CA ARG A 133 118.91 -44.21 3.60
C ARG A 133 118.29 -45.09 4.67
N ILE A 134 117.72 -46.25 4.31
CA ILE A 134 117.20 -47.21 5.29
C ILE A 134 118.42 -47.87 5.97
N PRO A 135 118.61 -47.70 7.29
CA PRO A 135 119.69 -48.37 8.00
C PRO A 135 119.51 -49.90 7.91
N PRO A 136 120.56 -50.68 7.63
CA PRO A 136 120.47 -52.14 7.67
C PRO A 136 120.35 -52.60 9.12
N GLY A 137 119.19 -53.14 9.49
CA GLY A 137 118.93 -53.69 10.83
C GLY A 137 117.51 -53.45 11.30
N TYR A 138 116.54 -54.19 10.74
CA TYR A 138 115.25 -54.35 11.40
C TYR A 138 115.51 -55.13 12.70
N ASP A 139 115.24 -54.49 13.84
CA ASP A 139 115.31 -55.12 15.16
C ASP A 139 113.90 -55.60 15.55
N PRO A 140 113.57 -56.89 15.33
CA PRO A 140 112.27 -57.42 15.70
C PRO A 140 111.98 -57.33 17.20
N ALA A 141 113.01 -57.31 18.06
CA ALA A 141 112.83 -57.23 19.51
C ALA A 141 112.35 -55.83 19.91
N ARG A 142 113.01 -54.78 19.40
CA ARG A 142 112.59 -53.40 19.67
C ARG A 142 111.23 -53.05 19.06
N HIS A 143 110.90 -53.60 17.88
CA HIS A 143 109.58 -53.43 17.28
C HIS A 143 108.48 -54.09 18.13
N ALA A 144 108.71 -55.31 18.65
CA ALA A 144 107.79 -55.98 19.55
C ALA A 144 107.64 -55.24 20.89
N GLU A 145 108.73 -54.67 21.43
CA GLU A 145 108.70 -53.84 22.64
C GLU A 145 107.87 -52.57 22.44
N VAL A 146 108.07 -51.85 21.32
CA VAL A 146 107.29 -50.64 21.00
C VAL A 146 105.82 -50.98 20.72
N ILE A 147 105.52 -52.10 20.07
CA ILE A 147 104.13 -52.57 19.91
C ILE A 147 103.52 -52.85 21.28
N GLY A 148 104.22 -53.56 22.17
CA GLY A 148 103.75 -53.81 23.53
C GLY A 148 103.53 -52.53 24.33
N GLU A 149 104.39 -51.53 24.14
CA GLU A 149 104.24 -50.20 24.75
C GLU A 149 103.00 -49.47 24.21
N VAL A 150 102.77 -49.50 22.89
CA VAL A 150 101.57 -48.91 22.25
C VAL A 150 100.31 -49.64 22.71
N ASP A 151 100.30 -50.96 22.73
CA ASP A 151 99.17 -51.77 23.20
C ASP A 151 98.85 -51.48 24.68
N ARG A 152 99.88 -51.24 25.50
CA ARG A 152 99.72 -50.83 26.90
C ARG A 152 99.19 -49.40 27.04
N LEU A 153 99.66 -48.47 26.23
CA LEU A 153 99.32 -47.04 26.33
C LEU A 153 97.98 -46.68 25.67
N THR A 154 97.55 -47.43 24.65
CA THR A 154 96.27 -47.22 23.96
C THR A 154 95.05 -47.21 24.90
N PRO A 155 94.86 -48.19 25.82
CA PRO A 155 93.75 -48.13 26.78
C PRO A 155 93.88 -46.96 27.76
N MET A 156 95.10 -46.55 28.12
CA MET A 156 95.33 -45.38 28.98
C MET A 156 94.97 -44.06 28.28
N GLU A 157 95.26 -43.93 26.99
CA GLU A 157 94.83 -42.79 26.16
C GLU A 157 93.30 -42.76 26.03
N ALA A 158 92.67 -43.93 25.85
CA ALA A 158 91.21 -44.04 25.81
C ALA A 158 90.56 -43.65 27.15
N GLU A 159 91.15 -44.04 28.29
CA GLU A 159 90.72 -43.62 29.63
C GLU A 159 90.92 -42.11 29.84
N ALA A 160 92.07 -41.57 29.44
CA ALA A 160 92.33 -40.14 29.49
C ALA A 160 91.31 -39.35 28.66
N GLY A 161 90.97 -39.82 27.46
CA GLY A 161 89.93 -39.24 26.62
C GLY A 161 88.54 -39.30 27.27
N ARG A 162 88.19 -40.39 27.97
CA ARG A 162 86.94 -40.50 28.74
C ARG A 162 86.90 -39.49 29.89
N PHE A 163 87.98 -39.37 30.67
CA PHE A 163 88.04 -38.41 31.78
C PHE A 163 88.01 -36.96 31.26
N GLN A 164 88.68 -36.68 30.15
CA GLN A 164 88.63 -35.35 29.52
C GLN A 164 87.20 -35.00 29.09
N ALA A 165 86.48 -35.93 28.46
CA ALA A 165 85.08 -35.72 28.09
C ALA A 165 84.16 -35.50 29.32
N MET A 166 84.46 -36.15 30.45
CA MET A 166 83.74 -35.91 31.71
C MET A 166 84.05 -34.53 32.30
N LEU A 167 85.32 -34.10 32.29
CA LEU A 167 85.75 -32.78 32.76
C LEU A 167 85.16 -31.66 31.89
N ASP A 168 85.14 -31.83 30.57
CA ASP A 168 84.54 -30.87 29.64
C ASP A 168 83.03 -30.70 29.87
N ARG A 169 82.36 -31.74 30.40
CA ARG A 169 80.92 -31.74 30.74
C ARG A 169 80.62 -31.15 32.13
N GLU A 170 81.59 -31.13 33.04
CA GLU A 170 81.45 -30.60 34.40
C GLU A 170 80.87 -29.16 34.47
N PRO A 171 81.33 -28.17 33.67
CA PRO A 171 80.79 -26.81 33.74
C PRO A 171 79.32 -26.74 33.30
N GLN A 172 78.91 -27.53 32.29
CA GLN A 172 77.51 -27.61 31.86
C GLN A 172 76.63 -28.20 32.96
N LEU A 173 77.09 -29.27 33.61
CA LEU A 173 76.37 -29.89 34.73
C LEU A 173 76.26 -28.95 35.94
N ARG A 174 77.29 -28.15 36.24
CA ARG A 174 77.21 -27.12 37.30
C ARG A 174 76.20 -26.02 36.98
N LEU A 175 76.14 -25.57 35.73
CA LEU A 175 75.14 -24.60 35.29
C LEU A 175 73.72 -25.18 35.40
N GLU A 176 73.52 -26.43 34.98
CA GLU A 176 72.23 -27.12 35.13
C GLU A 176 71.84 -27.29 36.59
N GLN A 177 72.77 -27.70 37.46
CA GLN A 177 72.52 -27.82 38.90
C GLN A 177 72.09 -26.49 39.51
N THR A 178 72.77 -25.41 39.16
CA THR A 178 72.45 -24.06 39.65
C THR A 178 71.08 -23.62 39.17
N ARG A 179 70.75 -23.84 37.89
CA ARG A 179 69.44 -23.54 37.31
C ARG A 179 68.32 -24.32 38.01
N ILE A 180 68.51 -25.62 38.22
CA ILE A 180 67.53 -26.47 38.90
C ILE A 180 67.35 -26.02 40.35
N ALA A 181 68.43 -25.69 41.06
CA ALA A 181 68.35 -25.18 42.43
C ALA A 181 67.57 -23.86 42.51
N GLN A 182 67.76 -22.95 41.56
CA GLN A 182 67.00 -21.70 41.46
C GLN A 182 65.51 -21.94 41.21
N GLU A 183 65.16 -22.86 40.30
CA GLU A 183 63.75 -23.22 40.05
C GLU A 183 63.09 -23.85 41.27
N VAL A 184 63.78 -24.76 41.96
CA VAL A 184 63.29 -25.38 43.20
C VAL A 184 63.01 -24.31 44.25
N MET A 185 63.93 -23.37 44.46
CA MET A 185 63.73 -22.24 45.39
C MET A 185 62.53 -21.37 44.99
N ARG A 186 62.38 -21.05 43.71
CA ARG A 186 61.24 -20.26 43.19
C ARG A 186 59.92 -20.95 43.50
N VAL A 187 59.82 -22.25 43.19
CA VAL A 187 58.61 -23.04 43.45
C VAL A 187 58.32 -23.13 44.94
N GLN A 188 59.33 -23.37 45.79
CA GLN A 188 59.15 -23.43 47.24
C GLN A 188 58.66 -22.10 47.83
N SER A 189 59.20 -20.98 47.36
CA SER A 189 58.76 -19.64 47.77
C SER A 189 57.31 -19.37 47.36
N MET A 190 56.94 -19.68 46.12
CA MET A 190 55.57 -19.55 45.63
C MET A 190 54.60 -20.40 46.47
N LEU A 191 55.00 -21.63 46.79
CA LEU A 191 54.20 -22.55 47.57
C LEU A 191 54.03 -22.07 49.02
N GLY A 192 55.08 -21.46 49.59
CA GLY A 192 55.02 -20.75 50.86
C GLY A 192 54.01 -19.60 50.84
N THR A 193 54.09 -18.69 49.86
CA THR A 193 53.17 -17.55 49.76
C THR A 193 51.72 -17.98 49.56
N ILE A 194 51.47 -19.01 48.74
CA ILE A 194 50.12 -19.57 48.55
C ILE A 194 49.60 -20.19 49.85
N ARG A 195 50.43 -20.94 50.59
CA ARG A 195 50.04 -21.50 51.90
C ARG A 195 49.70 -20.42 52.91
N THR A 196 50.49 -19.35 52.99
CA THR A 196 50.21 -18.21 53.89
C THR A 196 48.92 -17.51 53.49
N ARG A 197 48.69 -17.24 52.20
CA ARG A 197 47.43 -16.67 51.72
C ARG A 197 46.24 -17.57 52.05
N ARG A 198 46.37 -18.89 51.87
CA ARG A 198 45.32 -19.84 52.23
C ARG A 198 45.03 -19.84 53.74
N ALA A 199 46.05 -19.71 54.57
CA ALA A 199 45.90 -19.64 56.03
C ALA A 199 45.30 -18.29 56.49
N GLN A 200 45.58 -17.19 55.77
CA GLN A 200 44.99 -15.87 56.01
C GLN A 200 43.53 -15.79 55.58
N ILE A 201 43.10 -16.64 54.63
CA ILE A 201 41.70 -16.77 54.26
C ILE A 201 41.00 -17.56 55.38
N SER A 202 40.31 -16.83 56.26
CA SER A 202 39.39 -17.39 57.27
C SER A 202 38.10 -17.90 56.63
N PHE A 203 38.23 -18.74 55.61
CA PHE A 203 37.08 -19.36 54.95
C PHE A 203 36.63 -20.56 55.78
N THR A 204 35.43 -20.45 56.34
CA THR A 204 34.68 -21.58 56.84
C THR A 204 33.55 -21.86 55.84
N GLU A 205 33.41 -23.11 55.41
CA GLU A 205 32.31 -23.53 54.53
C GLU A 205 30.94 -23.19 55.16
N LYS A 206 30.86 -23.25 56.50
CA LYS A 206 29.70 -22.83 57.27
C LYS A 206 29.39 -21.34 57.10
N ASP A 207 30.35 -20.45 57.34
CA ASP A 207 30.13 -18.99 57.24
C ASP A 207 29.74 -18.57 55.82
N PHE A 208 30.31 -19.21 54.80
CA PHE A 208 29.90 -18.99 53.41
C PHE A 208 28.46 -19.44 53.14
N ASN A 209 28.07 -20.62 53.62
CA ASN A 209 26.72 -21.13 53.44
C ASN A 209 25.69 -20.29 54.21
N ASP A 210 26.03 -19.83 55.42
CA ASP A 210 25.19 -18.95 56.23
C ASP A 210 24.99 -17.59 55.53
N LEU A 211 26.07 -16.96 55.05
CA LEU A 211 26.01 -15.72 54.28
C LEU A 211 25.24 -15.87 52.97
N LYS A 212 25.41 -17.01 52.28
CA LYS A 212 24.69 -17.30 51.04
C LYS A 212 23.19 -17.47 51.30
N ALA A 213 22.81 -18.19 52.35
CA ALA A 213 21.40 -18.35 52.74
C ALA A 213 20.77 -17.01 53.11
N GLU A 214 21.51 -16.14 53.80
CA GLU A 214 21.04 -14.80 54.15
C GLU A 214 20.91 -13.89 52.92
N PHE A 215 21.88 -13.94 51.99
CA PHE A 215 21.80 -13.25 50.71
C PHE A 215 20.58 -13.71 49.90
N ASP A 216 20.36 -15.02 49.79
CA ASP A 216 19.24 -15.58 49.03
C ASP A 216 17.89 -15.16 49.66
N ARG A 217 17.79 -15.15 50.99
CA ARG A 217 16.61 -14.64 51.71
C ARG A 217 16.35 -13.15 51.45
N VAL A 218 17.35 -12.30 51.67
CA VAL A 218 17.22 -10.84 51.45
C VAL A 218 16.89 -10.53 49.98
N ARG A 219 17.44 -11.32 49.05
CA ARG A 219 17.15 -11.19 47.62
C ARG A 219 15.69 -11.50 47.29
N VAL A 220 15.11 -12.54 47.90
CA VAL A 220 13.68 -12.87 47.75
C VAL A 220 12.82 -11.77 48.33
N GLU A 221 13.10 -11.31 49.55
CA GLU A 221 12.38 -10.21 50.21
C GLU A 221 12.42 -8.91 49.37
N LEU A 222 13.57 -8.58 48.79
CA LEU A 222 13.71 -7.43 47.90
C LEU A 222 12.82 -7.57 46.66
N GLN A 223 12.76 -8.77 46.08
CA GLN A 223 11.94 -9.00 44.89
C GLN A 223 10.45 -8.90 45.21
N GLU A 224 10.01 -9.45 46.34
CA GLU A 224 8.63 -9.33 46.82
C GLU A 224 8.26 -7.88 47.09
N SER A 225 9.14 -7.13 47.76
CA SER A 225 8.93 -5.69 48.04
C SER A 225 8.82 -4.87 46.74
N LYS A 226 9.64 -5.16 45.72
CA LYS A 226 9.55 -4.51 44.40
C LYS A 226 8.23 -4.78 43.71
N VAL A 227 7.74 -6.03 43.74
CA VAL A 227 6.45 -6.39 43.14
C VAL A 227 5.31 -5.71 43.89
N ALA A 228 5.36 -5.66 45.22
CA ALA A 228 4.36 -4.97 46.04
C ALA A 228 4.33 -3.46 45.74
N ALA A 229 5.51 -2.82 45.64
CA ALA A 229 5.62 -1.40 45.28
C ALA A 229 5.07 -1.10 43.88
N ALA A 230 5.37 -1.96 42.89
CA ALA A 230 4.86 -1.81 41.53
C ALA A 230 3.33 -1.90 41.49
N ARG A 231 2.74 -2.87 42.21
CA ARG A 231 1.26 -3.00 42.32
C ARG A 231 0.62 -1.80 43.00
N ALA A 232 1.23 -1.31 44.09
CA ALA A 232 0.73 -0.12 44.78
C ALA A 232 0.79 1.12 43.87
N GLN A 233 1.85 1.27 43.09
CA GLN A 233 1.98 2.36 42.12
C GLN A 233 0.92 2.28 41.02
N GLU A 234 0.65 1.08 40.51
CA GLU A 234 -0.41 0.85 39.53
C GLU A 234 -1.79 1.21 40.11
N GLN A 235 -2.09 0.78 41.34
CA GLN A 235 -3.33 1.14 42.03
C GLN A 235 -3.50 2.65 42.23
N VAL A 236 -2.43 3.35 42.63
CA VAL A 236 -2.45 4.81 42.76
C VAL A 236 -2.73 5.46 41.40
N SER A 237 -2.02 5.02 40.35
CA SER A 237 -2.25 5.55 39.00
C SER A 237 -3.69 5.34 38.53
N GLY A 238 -4.25 4.15 38.75
CA GLY A 238 -5.64 3.83 38.41
C GLY A 238 -6.65 4.67 39.19
N ALA A 239 -6.45 4.81 40.51
CA ALA A 239 -7.30 5.66 41.34
C ALA A 239 -7.24 7.14 40.95
N THR A 240 -6.05 7.66 40.59
CA THR A 240 -5.92 9.04 40.12
C THR A 240 -6.61 9.29 38.79
N ALA A 241 -6.52 8.34 37.85
CA ALA A 241 -7.23 8.44 36.57
C ALA A 241 -8.76 8.37 36.77
N ALA A 242 -9.24 7.46 37.63
CA ALA A 242 -10.66 7.35 37.97
C ALA A 242 -11.20 8.62 38.64
N LEU A 243 -10.42 9.24 39.53
CA LEU A 243 -10.78 10.51 40.17
C LEU A 243 -10.89 11.65 39.14
N ALA A 244 -9.93 11.77 38.23
CA ALA A 244 -9.95 12.80 37.19
C ALA A 244 -11.18 12.65 36.28
N ALA A 245 -11.47 11.42 35.83
CA ALA A 245 -12.66 11.14 35.01
C ALA A 245 -13.96 11.48 35.77
N ALA A 246 -14.06 11.10 37.05
CA ALA A 246 -15.23 11.42 37.87
C ALA A 246 -15.42 12.93 38.07
N GLN A 247 -14.34 13.70 38.19
CA GLN A 247 -14.40 15.16 38.31
C GLN A 247 -14.87 15.81 37.00
N GLU A 248 -14.37 15.35 35.86
CA GLU A 248 -14.81 15.84 34.54
C GLU A 248 -16.30 15.57 34.31
N SER A 249 -16.75 14.34 34.55
CA SER A 249 -18.17 13.98 34.45
C SER A 249 -19.06 14.79 35.41
N ALA A 250 -18.57 15.13 36.60
CA ALA A 250 -19.30 15.96 37.54
C ALA A 250 -19.48 17.41 37.03
N GLU A 251 -18.46 17.99 36.40
CA GLU A 251 -18.55 19.33 35.81
C GLU A 251 -19.45 19.36 34.56
N GLU A 252 -19.40 18.32 33.72
CA GLU A 252 -20.34 18.17 32.60
C GLU A 252 -21.79 18.06 33.07
N LEU A 253 -22.04 17.26 34.11
CA LEU A 253 -23.37 17.12 34.70
C LEU A 253 -23.88 18.45 35.24
N LYS A 254 -23.05 19.24 35.94
CA LYS A 254 -23.43 20.57 36.42
C LYS A 254 -23.88 21.49 35.28
N LYS A 255 -23.14 21.52 34.17
CA LYS A 255 -23.52 22.31 33.00
C LYS A 255 -24.85 21.87 32.41
N LYS A 256 -25.07 20.55 32.31
CA LYS A 256 -26.32 19.99 31.78
C LYS A 256 -27.52 20.25 32.68
N VAL A 257 -27.34 20.21 34.00
CA VAL A 257 -28.39 20.58 34.96
C VAL A 257 -28.76 22.06 34.80
N ALA A 258 -27.78 22.96 34.71
CA ALA A 258 -28.04 24.39 34.52
C ALA A 258 -28.76 24.67 33.19
N GLU A 259 -28.35 24.01 32.10
CA GLU A 259 -29.02 24.11 30.79
C GLU A 259 -30.48 23.62 30.87
N LEU A 260 -30.72 22.52 31.58
CA LEU A 260 -32.05 21.94 31.77
C LEU A 260 -32.97 22.86 32.59
N GLU A 261 -32.45 23.53 33.62
CA GLU A 261 -33.22 24.51 34.41
C GLU A 261 -33.70 25.70 33.56
N VAL A 262 -32.85 26.21 32.66
CA VAL A 262 -33.22 27.27 31.72
C VAL A 262 -34.32 26.78 30.78
N LEU A 263 -34.12 25.63 30.13
CA LEU A 263 -35.09 25.06 29.20
C LEU A 263 -36.44 24.73 29.87
N GLN A 264 -36.44 24.30 31.12
CA GLN A 264 -37.67 24.07 31.89
C GLN A 264 -38.41 25.38 32.17
N THR A 265 -37.67 26.45 32.45
CA THR A 265 -38.26 27.78 32.67
C THR A 265 -38.89 28.30 31.39
N ASP A 266 -38.19 28.18 30.26
CA ASP A 266 -38.70 28.57 28.94
C ASP A 266 -39.95 27.78 28.57
N ARG A 267 -39.91 26.45 28.75
CA ARG A 267 -41.08 25.60 28.53
C ARG A 267 -42.28 26.07 29.35
N ARG A 268 -42.10 26.38 30.63
CA ARG A 268 -43.19 26.86 31.49
C ARG A 268 -43.76 28.18 30.98
N MET A 269 -42.92 29.10 30.50
CA MET A 269 -43.39 30.36 29.91
C MET A 269 -44.17 30.13 28.62
N HIS A 270 -43.70 29.23 27.76
CA HIS A 270 -44.41 28.87 26.53
C HIS A 270 -45.76 28.20 26.82
N ASP A 271 -45.81 27.26 27.76
CA ASP A 271 -47.06 26.60 28.17
C ASP A 271 -48.08 27.63 28.70
N GLU A 272 -47.61 28.66 29.42
CA GLU A 272 -48.49 29.72 29.94
C GLU A 272 -48.97 30.68 28.84
N LEU A 273 -48.09 31.04 27.90
CA LEU A 273 -48.46 31.84 26.74
C LEU A 273 -49.48 31.11 25.85
N ASP A 274 -49.32 29.80 25.65
CA ASP A 274 -50.24 28.99 24.85
C ASP A 274 -51.65 28.94 25.48
N ARG A 275 -51.72 28.80 26.81
CA ARG A 275 -52.98 28.93 27.56
C ARG A 275 -53.57 30.32 27.39
N ALA A 276 -52.80 31.37 27.66
CA ALA A 276 -53.28 32.75 27.60
C ALA A 276 -53.79 33.12 26.19
N PHE A 277 -53.11 32.70 25.12
CA PHE A 277 -53.58 32.93 23.75
C PHE A 277 -54.78 32.08 23.37
N SER A 278 -54.88 30.85 23.87
CA SER A 278 -56.06 30.01 23.68
C SER A 278 -57.30 30.60 24.37
N ASP A 279 -57.13 31.11 25.58
CA ASP A 279 -58.18 31.79 26.35
C ASP A 279 -58.58 33.08 25.63
N LEU A 280 -57.61 33.92 25.25
CA LEU A 280 -57.88 35.16 24.49
C LEU A 280 -58.64 34.89 23.20
N ARG A 281 -58.27 33.87 22.43
CA ARG A 281 -58.99 33.49 21.21
C ARG A 281 -60.43 33.09 21.51
N THR A 282 -60.65 32.36 22.60
CA THR A 282 -61.98 31.93 23.03
C THR A 282 -62.84 33.12 23.45
N ASP A 283 -62.27 34.03 24.24
CA ASP A 283 -62.95 35.26 24.67
C ASP A 283 -63.29 36.17 23.48
N LEU A 284 -62.36 36.34 22.54
CA LEU A 284 -62.61 37.11 21.32
C LEU A 284 -63.73 36.48 20.49
N ASN A 285 -63.75 35.15 20.33
CA ASN A 285 -64.83 34.47 19.62
C ASN A 285 -66.19 34.67 20.33
N PHE A 286 -66.22 34.61 21.65
CA PHE A 286 -67.43 34.83 22.43
C PHE A 286 -67.94 36.27 22.34
N GLN A 287 -67.04 37.26 22.23
CA GLN A 287 -67.41 38.66 22.07
C GLN A 287 -67.87 39.00 20.65
N LEU A 288 -67.20 38.47 19.62
CA LEU A 288 -67.45 38.83 18.22
C LEU A 288 -68.79 38.30 17.70
N ARG A 289 -69.24 37.13 18.17
CA ARG A 289 -70.46 36.49 17.66
C ARG A 289 -71.73 37.29 17.94
N PRO A 290 -72.04 37.68 19.20
CA PRO A 290 -73.23 38.48 19.47
C PRO A 290 -73.23 39.79 18.69
N GLU A 291 -72.09 40.49 18.63
CA GLU A 291 -71.96 41.76 17.90
C GLU A 291 -72.20 41.60 16.40
N LEU A 292 -71.63 40.56 15.77
CA LEU A 292 -71.89 40.24 14.37
C LEU A 292 -73.35 39.82 14.13
N SER A 293 -73.94 39.04 15.03
CA SER A 293 -75.34 38.63 14.94
C SER A 293 -76.30 39.81 15.10
N GLU A 294 -76.03 40.76 15.99
CA GLU A 294 -76.82 41.98 16.14
C GLU A 294 -76.76 42.84 14.87
N LEU A 295 -75.56 43.12 14.34
CA LEU A 295 -75.38 43.88 13.10
C LEU A 295 -76.03 43.18 11.90
N ALA A 296 -75.84 41.87 11.78
CA ALA A 296 -76.43 41.08 10.70
C ALA A 296 -77.97 41.03 10.82
N SER A 297 -78.52 40.91 12.02
CA SER A 297 -79.96 40.91 12.25
C SER A 297 -80.60 42.25 11.84
N ALA A 298 -79.96 43.37 12.19
CA ALA A 298 -80.42 44.69 11.78
C ALA A 298 -80.52 44.82 10.25
N PHE A 299 -79.45 44.45 9.54
CA PHE A 299 -79.44 44.47 8.08
C PHE A 299 -80.43 43.48 7.47
N LEU A 300 -80.58 42.28 8.03
CA LEU A 300 -81.53 41.29 7.51
C LEU A 300 -82.99 41.76 7.66
N SER A 301 -83.32 42.39 8.79
CA SER A 301 -84.65 42.93 9.04
C SER A 301 -84.99 44.06 8.06
N GLU A 302 -84.04 44.95 7.77
CA GLU A 302 -84.21 46.02 6.78
C GLU A 302 -84.41 45.45 5.35
N LEU A 303 -83.63 44.45 4.94
CA LEU A 303 -83.73 43.86 3.60
C LEU A 303 -85.00 43.05 3.35
N THR A 304 -85.61 42.55 4.41
CA THR A 304 -86.70 41.59 4.31
C THR A 304 -88.05 42.20 4.68
N ASP A 305 -88.11 43.53 4.87
CA ASP A 305 -89.30 44.26 5.34
C ASP A 305 -89.86 43.61 6.62
N ALA A 306 -88.96 43.36 7.58
CA ALA A 306 -89.20 42.67 8.84
C ALA A 306 -89.70 41.21 8.75
N ARG A 307 -89.64 40.56 7.59
CA ARG A 307 -89.98 39.12 7.45
C ARG A 307 -89.01 38.21 8.22
N TYR A 308 -87.73 38.56 8.25
CA TYR A 308 -86.71 37.88 9.04
C TYR A 308 -86.08 38.88 9.99
N THR A 309 -86.25 38.65 11.29
CA THR A 309 -85.85 39.64 12.30
C THR A 309 -84.49 39.31 12.92
N GLU A 310 -84.11 38.03 12.90
CA GLU A 310 -82.95 37.55 13.65
C GLU A 310 -82.07 36.61 12.81
N LEU A 311 -80.78 36.93 12.80
CA LEU A 311 -79.69 36.13 12.23
C LEU A 311 -78.66 35.86 13.33
N GLU A 312 -78.54 34.60 13.70
CA GLU A 312 -77.58 34.11 14.68
C GLU A 312 -76.42 33.39 14.00
N LEU A 313 -75.27 33.39 14.68
CA LEU A 313 -74.09 32.61 14.29
C LEU A 313 -73.85 31.52 15.34
N ASP A 314 -73.79 30.27 14.89
CA ASP A 314 -73.58 29.13 15.79
C ASP A 314 -72.13 28.99 16.26
N ASP A 315 -71.85 27.91 17.00
CA ASP A 315 -70.53 27.60 17.53
C ASP A 315 -69.43 27.33 16.49
N GLN A 316 -69.80 27.24 15.23
CA GLN A 316 -68.90 27.05 14.10
C GLN A 316 -69.00 28.21 13.09
N TYR A 317 -69.67 29.32 13.45
CA TYR A 317 -69.94 30.47 12.58
C TYR A 317 -70.82 30.14 11.36
N ASN A 318 -71.66 29.11 11.45
CA ASN A 318 -72.71 28.90 10.45
C ASN A 318 -73.88 29.86 10.71
N ILE A 319 -74.48 30.33 9.63
CA ILE A 319 -75.61 31.27 9.67
C ILE A 319 -76.89 30.51 10.04
N VAL A 320 -77.60 31.01 11.04
CA VAL A 320 -78.90 30.52 11.49
C VAL A 320 -79.91 31.66 11.39
N ILE A 321 -80.96 31.49 10.59
CA ILE A 321 -82.06 32.48 10.48
C ILE A 321 -83.24 32.01 11.31
N LEU A 322 -83.79 32.92 12.12
CA LEU A 322 -85.01 32.70 12.89
C LEU A 322 -86.20 33.41 12.24
N GLU A 323 -87.32 32.69 12.14
CA GLU A 323 -88.62 33.20 11.68
C GLU A 323 -89.59 33.04 12.85
N ASP A 324 -90.10 34.15 13.39
CA ASP A 324 -90.94 34.20 14.60
C ASP A 324 -90.34 33.42 15.81
N GLY A 325 -89.02 33.47 15.96
CA GLY A 325 -88.29 32.78 17.04
C GLY A 325 -88.07 31.28 16.82
N ILE A 326 -88.39 30.75 15.64
CA ILE A 326 -88.15 29.35 15.26
C ILE A 326 -87.03 29.28 14.24
N GLN A 327 -86.01 28.45 14.52
CA GLN A 327 -84.91 28.19 13.60
C GLN A 327 -85.44 27.58 12.30
N LYS A 328 -85.11 28.21 11.17
CA LYS A 328 -85.45 27.69 9.85
C LYS A 328 -84.50 26.54 9.47
N PRO A 329 -85.00 25.32 9.21
CA PRO A 329 -84.15 24.15 9.00
C PRO A 329 -83.46 24.11 7.62
N VAL A 330 -83.99 24.82 6.62
CA VAL A 330 -83.44 24.91 5.26
C VAL A 330 -83.62 26.33 4.73
N LEU A 331 -82.51 26.95 4.31
CA LEU A 331 -82.52 28.23 3.61
C LEU A 331 -82.73 27.98 2.11
N SER A 332 -83.52 28.81 1.44
CA SER A 332 -83.56 28.81 -0.03
C SER A 332 -82.27 29.44 -0.58
N GLY A 333 -81.87 29.11 -1.82
CA GLY A 333 -80.65 29.67 -2.41
C GLY A 333 -80.60 31.21 -2.41
N GLY A 334 -81.73 31.87 -2.68
CA GLY A 334 -81.82 33.34 -2.60
C GLY A 334 -81.80 33.90 -1.17
N GLU A 335 -82.15 33.12 -0.15
CA GLU A 335 -82.02 33.53 1.27
C GLU A 335 -80.60 33.29 1.79
N GLU A 336 -79.95 32.23 1.33
CA GLU A 336 -78.55 31.94 1.62
C GLU A 336 -77.65 33.06 1.05
N ASP A 337 -77.89 33.48 -0.19
CA ASP A 337 -77.14 34.59 -0.80
C ASP A 337 -77.40 35.91 -0.07
N LEU A 338 -78.65 36.18 0.33
CA LEU A 338 -79.00 37.37 1.12
C LEU A 338 -78.31 37.38 2.48
N ALA A 339 -78.31 36.24 3.18
CA ALA A 339 -77.70 36.12 4.50
C ALA A 339 -76.17 36.24 4.43
N ASN A 340 -75.55 35.71 3.37
CA ASN A 340 -74.13 35.90 3.10
C ASN A 340 -73.79 37.36 2.78
N LEU A 341 -74.63 38.06 2.03
CA LEU A 341 -74.47 39.50 1.76
C LEU A 341 -74.55 40.31 3.06
N VAL A 342 -75.58 40.07 3.86
CA VAL A 342 -75.78 40.69 5.19
C VAL A 342 -74.59 40.46 6.10
N LEU A 343 -74.10 39.22 6.20
CA LEU A 343 -72.96 38.90 7.04
C LEU A 343 -71.68 39.62 6.56
N ARG A 344 -71.47 39.73 5.24
CA ARG A 344 -70.33 40.49 4.69
C ARG A 344 -70.43 41.98 5.02
N LEU A 345 -71.63 42.57 4.96
CA LEU A 345 -71.86 43.96 5.35
C LEU A 345 -71.59 44.15 6.85
N ALA A 346 -72.13 43.26 7.70
CA ALA A 346 -71.90 43.26 9.14
C ALA A 346 -70.42 43.15 9.51
N ILE A 347 -69.67 42.22 8.88
CA ILE A 347 -68.23 42.08 9.08
C ILE A 347 -67.49 43.34 8.62
N SER A 348 -67.83 43.86 7.44
CA SER A 348 -67.18 45.07 6.89
C SER A 348 -67.39 46.27 7.81
N GLN A 349 -68.61 46.45 8.32
CA GLN A 349 -68.92 47.50 9.28
C GLN A 349 -68.18 47.31 10.61
N MET A 350 -68.20 46.11 11.19
CA MET A 350 -67.51 45.84 12.45
C MET A 350 -65.98 46.09 12.34
N ILE A 351 -65.37 45.75 11.21
CA ILE A 351 -63.96 46.05 10.93
C ILE A 351 -63.75 47.57 10.82
N ALA A 352 -64.63 48.30 10.14
CA ALA A 352 -64.58 49.75 10.00
C ALA A 352 -64.55 50.46 11.36
N GLU A 353 -65.51 50.12 12.21
CA GLU A 353 -65.71 50.74 13.53
C GLU A 353 -64.51 50.48 14.44
N ARG A 354 -63.97 49.26 14.44
CA ARG A 354 -62.80 48.89 15.25
C ARG A 354 -61.48 49.48 14.73
N ALA A 355 -61.34 49.67 13.42
CA ALA A 355 -60.18 50.32 12.82
C ALA A 355 -60.22 51.85 12.98
N GLY A 356 -61.36 52.43 13.37
CA GLY A 356 -61.56 53.87 13.48
C GLY A 356 -61.48 54.60 12.13
N GLN A 357 -61.74 53.89 11.04
CA GLN A 357 -61.73 54.43 9.68
C GLN A 357 -63.13 54.32 9.06
N SER A 358 -63.57 55.37 8.36
CA SER A 358 -64.73 55.28 7.47
C SER A 358 -64.38 54.43 6.25
N PHE A 359 -65.22 53.47 5.88
CA PHE A 359 -65.05 52.80 4.59
C PHE A 359 -65.42 53.79 3.49
N SER A 360 -64.49 54.04 2.56
CA SER A 360 -64.76 54.91 1.43
C SER A 360 -65.38 54.18 0.24
N LEU A 361 -65.26 52.85 0.16
CA LEU A 361 -65.64 52.08 -1.03
C LEU A 361 -66.18 50.68 -0.69
N LEU A 362 -67.37 50.38 -1.20
CA LEU A 362 -67.98 49.04 -1.21
C LEU A 362 -68.20 48.61 -2.67
N ILE A 363 -67.71 47.44 -3.07
CA ILE A 363 -67.92 46.87 -4.41
C ILE A 363 -68.70 45.57 -4.27
N LEU A 364 -69.83 45.48 -4.97
CA LEU A 364 -70.71 44.31 -4.98
C LEU A 364 -70.82 43.77 -6.41
N ASP A 365 -70.38 42.54 -6.61
CA ASP A 365 -70.38 41.88 -7.92
C ASP A 365 -71.44 40.77 -7.96
N GLU A 366 -72.41 40.90 -8.85
CA GLU A 366 -73.49 39.95 -9.14
C GLU A 366 -74.29 39.45 -7.92
N VAL A 367 -74.51 40.34 -6.95
CA VAL A 367 -75.18 40.02 -5.67
C VAL A 367 -76.69 39.81 -5.78
N PHE A 368 -77.28 39.96 -6.97
CA PHE A 368 -78.73 39.87 -7.19
C PHE A 368 -79.19 38.63 -7.96
N GLY A 369 -78.27 37.78 -8.44
CA GLY A 369 -78.57 36.71 -9.40
C GLY A 369 -79.65 35.71 -8.96
N SER A 370 -79.81 35.50 -7.65
CA SER A 370 -80.74 34.56 -7.04
C SER A 370 -81.93 35.22 -6.33
N LEU A 371 -82.03 36.55 -6.38
CA LEU A 371 -83.05 37.33 -5.67
C LEU A 371 -84.29 37.60 -6.54
N ASP A 372 -85.46 37.59 -5.93
CA ASP A 372 -86.71 38.01 -6.57
C ASP A 372 -86.78 39.55 -6.71
N GLU A 373 -87.76 40.03 -7.47
CA GLU A 373 -87.89 41.46 -7.79
C GLU A 373 -88.05 42.35 -6.55
N ALA A 374 -88.83 41.91 -5.57
CA ALA A 374 -89.04 42.63 -4.31
C ALA A 374 -87.75 42.70 -3.46
N ARG A 375 -87.02 41.59 -3.33
CA ARG A 375 -85.75 41.54 -2.58
C ARG A 375 -84.65 42.35 -3.25
N ARG A 376 -84.61 42.39 -4.59
CA ARG A 376 -83.66 43.24 -5.32
C ARG A 376 -83.88 44.72 -5.02
N PHE A 377 -85.14 45.16 -5.01
CA PHE A 377 -85.49 46.53 -4.64
C PHE A 377 -85.07 46.85 -3.20
N ASN A 378 -85.37 45.96 -2.24
CA ASN A 378 -84.98 46.17 -0.84
C ASN A 378 -83.46 46.23 -0.64
N VAL A 379 -82.68 45.45 -1.38
CA VAL A 379 -81.20 45.52 -1.34
C VAL A 379 -80.70 46.87 -1.85
N VAL A 380 -81.28 47.42 -2.92
CA VAL A 380 -80.90 48.75 -3.43
C VAL A 380 -81.22 49.85 -2.40
N GLU A 381 -82.40 49.80 -1.78
CA GLU A 381 -82.78 50.75 -0.73
C GLU A 381 -81.89 50.67 0.52
N LEU A 382 -81.49 49.47 0.95
CA LEU A 382 -80.53 49.32 2.04
C LEU A 382 -79.15 49.88 1.67
N LEU A 383 -78.67 49.63 0.44
CA LEU A 383 -77.40 50.18 -0.02
C LEU A 383 -77.42 51.71 -0.09
N ARG A 384 -78.57 52.31 -0.38
CA ARG A 384 -78.78 53.76 -0.27
C ARG A 384 -78.74 54.24 1.18
N GLY A 385 -79.41 53.55 2.10
CA GLY A 385 -79.33 53.84 3.54
C GLY A 385 -77.91 53.73 4.11
N LEU A 386 -77.07 52.92 3.48
CA LEU A 386 -75.65 52.77 3.81
C LEU A 386 -74.74 53.88 3.23
N GLN A 387 -75.23 54.79 2.37
CA GLN A 387 -74.43 55.90 1.83
C GLN A 387 -73.91 56.86 2.90
N ASP A 388 -74.63 57.00 4.03
CA ASP A 388 -74.16 57.79 5.18
C ASP A 388 -72.88 57.21 5.81
N ARG A 389 -72.58 55.93 5.55
CA ARG A 389 -71.49 55.16 6.16
C ARG A 389 -70.41 54.74 5.15
N PHE A 390 -70.78 54.57 3.89
CA PHE A 390 -69.89 54.24 2.77
C PHE A 390 -69.91 55.37 1.74
N GLU A 391 -68.78 56.05 1.54
CA GLU A 391 -68.71 57.20 0.62
C GLU A 391 -69.00 56.83 -0.85
N GLN A 392 -68.71 55.59 -1.24
CA GLN A 392 -68.94 55.08 -2.59
C GLN A 392 -69.38 53.62 -2.56
N VAL A 393 -70.51 53.32 -3.21
CA VAL A 393 -70.98 51.95 -3.46
C VAL A 393 -70.99 51.69 -4.96
N ILE A 394 -70.25 50.67 -5.40
CA ILE A 394 -70.20 50.23 -6.81
C ILE A 394 -70.90 48.88 -6.91
N LEU A 395 -71.85 48.81 -7.83
CA LEU A 395 -72.68 47.64 -8.06
C LEU A 395 -72.48 47.14 -9.48
N ILE A 396 -72.07 45.89 -9.63
CA ILE A 396 -71.90 45.21 -10.92
C ILE A 396 -73.02 44.19 -11.03
N THR A 397 -73.90 44.37 -12.01
CA THR A 397 -74.99 43.43 -12.25
C THR A 397 -75.43 43.43 -13.71
N HIS A 398 -75.81 42.25 -14.22
CA HIS A 398 -76.48 42.09 -15.51
C HIS A 398 -78.02 42.24 -15.43
N ILE A 399 -78.57 42.56 -14.25
CA ILE A 399 -80.02 42.62 -14.02
C ILE A 399 -80.57 44.01 -14.33
N GLU A 400 -81.34 44.11 -15.41
CA GLU A 400 -81.89 45.36 -15.94
C GLU A 400 -82.83 46.13 -14.96
N PRO A 401 -83.78 45.49 -14.23
CA PRO A 401 -84.69 46.18 -13.32
C PRO A 401 -84.04 46.95 -12.16
N VAL A 402 -82.77 46.68 -11.84
CA VAL A 402 -82.05 47.34 -10.74
C VAL A 402 -81.63 48.77 -11.12
N ARG A 403 -81.59 49.10 -12.42
CA ARG A 403 -81.09 50.39 -12.93
C ARG A 403 -81.91 51.60 -12.46
N GLU A 404 -83.22 51.45 -12.30
CA GLU A 404 -84.12 52.56 -11.94
C GLU A 404 -83.87 53.10 -10.51
N GLY A 405 -83.24 52.30 -9.65
CA GLY A 405 -82.93 52.65 -8.26
C GLY A 405 -81.48 53.09 -8.02
N LEU A 406 -80.69 53.36 -9.06
CA LEU A 406 -79.27 53.72 -8.92
C LEU A 406 -79.00 55.16 -9.40
N ASP A 407 -78.08 55.83 -8.71
CA ASP A 407 -77.77 57.25 -8.97
C ASP A 407 -76.97 57.44 -10.26
N ARG A 408 -76.11 56.46 -10.61
CA ARG A 408 -75.28 56.45 -11.81
C ARG A 408 -75.18 55.05 -12.39
N VAL A 409 -75.44 54.93 -13.69
CA VAL A 409 -75.40 53.63 -14.40
C VAL A 409 -74.33 53.67 -15.50
N ILE A 410 -73.35 52.77 -15.36
CA ILE A 410 -72.30 52.54 -16.35
C ILE A 410 -72.64 51.27 -17.13
N ASN A 411 -73.11 51.42 -18.37
CA ASN A 411 -73.44 50.30 -19.24
C ASN A 411 -72.20 49.81 -19.98
N VAL A 412 -71.97 48.50 -19.94
CA VAL A 412 -70.87 47.83 -20.65
C VAL A 412 -71.46 46.89 -21.70
N ASN A 413 -71.27 47.23 -22.98
CA ASN A 413 -71.76 46.44 -24.10
C ASN A 413 -70.60 45.87 -24.90
N TYR A 414 -70.68 44.59 -25.27
CA TYR A 414 -69.68 43.96 -26.14
C TYR A 414 -69.99 44.28 -27.61
N ASP A 415 -69.07 45.00 -28.27
CA ASP A 415 -69.13 45.26 -29.71
C ASP A 415 -68.47 44.10 -30.46
N ALA A 416 -69.30 43.22 -31.01
CA ALA A 416 -68.86 42.02 -31.72
C ALA A 416 -68.10 42.33 -33.03
N ASP A 417 -68.33 43.48 -33.64
CA ASP A 417 -67.68 43.88 -34.89
C ASP A 417 -66.26 44.39 -34.62
N ARG A 418 -66.03 45.00 -33.45
CA ARG A 418 -64.72 45.53 -33.02
C ARG A 418 -63.96 44.62 -32.06
N GLY A 419 -64.60 43.59 -31.52
CA GLY A 419 -64.00 42.66 -30.56
C GLY A 419 -63.61 43.30 -29.23
N CYS A 420 -64.24 44.41 -28.85
CA CYS A 420 -63.94 45.16 -27.63
C CYS A 420 -65.23 45.47 -26.84
N SER A 421 -65.09 45.70 -25.54
CA SER A 421 -66.21 46.20 -24.72
C SER A 421 -66.25 47.72 -24.80
N VAL A 422 -67.42 48.28 -25.11
CA VAL A 422 -67.69 49.72 -25.16
C VAL A 422 -68.46 50.09 -23.90
N VAL A 423 -68.02 51.15 -23.23
CA VAL A 423 -68.63 51.64 -21.99
C VAL A 423 -69.39 52.94 -22.30
N THR A 424 -70.63 53.02 -21.87
CA THR A 424 -71.49 54.20 -22.02
C THR A 424 -72.14 54.53 -20.68
N GLU A 425 -72.11 55.79 -20.27
CA GLU A 425 -72.81 56.28 -19.08
C GLU A 425 -74.23 56.73 -19.46
N SER A 426 -75.22 56.34 -18.67
CA SER A 426 -76.59 56.81 -18.80
C SER A 426 -77.00 57.52 -17.50
N GLU A 427 -77.38 58.79 -17.59
CA GLU A 427 -78.01 59.53 -16.50
C GLU A 427 -79.45 59.02 -16.34
N VAL A 428 -79.81 58.59 -15.13
CA VAL A 428 -81.19 58.26 -14.78
C VAL A 428 -81.83 59.56 -14.30
N ASP A 429 -82.87 60.03 -14.98
CA ASP A 429 -83.56 61.28 -14.66
C ASP A 429 -84.01 61.28 -13.18
N ALA A 430 -83.40 62.14 -12.37
CA ALA A 430 -83.81 62.38 -11.00
C ALA A 430 -85.21 63.03 -10.98
N ILE A 431 -86.13 62.40 -10.27
CA ILE A 431 -87.43 62.97 -9.93
C ILE A 431 -87.21 64.16 -8.99
N ASP A 432 -87.62 65.34 -9.46
CA ASP A 432 -87.85 66.62 -8.77
C ASP A 432 -86.83 67.06 -7.69
N ALA A 433 -85.86 67.90 -8.10
CA ALA A 433 -85.23 68.89 -7.22
C ALA A 433 -85.09 70.25 -7.93
N ASP A 434 -85.53 71.28 -7.22
CA ASP A 434 -85.62 72.71 -7.53
C ASP A 434 -84.38 73.31 -8.25
N PRO A 435 -84.54 74.18 -9.27
CA PRO A 435 -83.41 74.77 -9.98
C PRO A 435 -83.04 76.13 -9.37
N ASP A 436 -81.93 76.20 -8.65
CA ASP A 436 -81.12 77.42 -8.49
C ASP A 436 -79.76 77.03 -7.89
N GLU A 437 -78.72 76.95 -8.72
CA GLU A 437 -77.42 77.58 -8.44
C GLU A 437 -76.42 77.35 -9.58
N ASP A 438 -75.90 78.47 -10.08
CA ASP A 438 -74.94 78.60 -11.16
C ASP A 438 -73.59 77.92 -10.86
N ALA A 439 -73.07 77.12 -11.79
CA ALA A 439 -71.67 76.72 -11.80
C ALA A 439 -71.06 76.84 -13.21
N GLU A 440 -70.18 77.82 -13.36
CA GLU A 440 -69.33 78.04 -14.54
C GLU A 440 -68.44 76.82 -14.82
N SER A 441 -68.66 76.25 -16.00
CA SER A 441 -67.83 75.23 -16.65
C SER A 441 -66.52 75.84 -17.15
N THR A 442 -65.38 75.37 -16.64
CA THR A 442 -64.13 75.28 -17.42
C THR A 442 -63.23 74.15 -16.90
N TRP A 443 -63.10 73.07 -17.68
CA TRP A 443 -61.93 72.17 -17.63
C TRP A 443 -61.44 71.93 -19.08
N PRO A 444 -60.16 72.18 -19.40
CA PRO A 444 -59.62 71.97 -20.74
C PRO A 444 -59.22 70.51 -20.96
N GLY A 445 -59.25 70.10 -22.22
CA GLY A 445 -59.21 68.71 -22.66
C GLY A 445 -57.95 67.92 -22.33
N ARG A 446 -58.13 66.59 -22.34
CA ARG A 446 -57.06 65.60 -22.42
C ARG A 446 -57.29 64.71 -23.64
N THR A 447 -56.31 64.70 -24.53
CA THR A 447 -56.13 63.70 -25.59
C THR A 447 -55.82 62.33 -24.98
N PRO A 448 -56.14 61.21 -25.65
CA PRO A 448 -55.94 59.87 -25.08
C PRO A 448 -54.47 59.45 -25.17
N GLU A 449 -53.85 59.15 -24.03
CA GLU A 449 -52.55 58.46 -23.96
C GLU A 449 -52.77 56.95 -24.11
N VAL A 450 -52.11 56.37 -25.12
CA VAL A 450 -52.02 54.92 -25.33
C VAL A 450 -50.87 54.37 -24.49
N LEU A 451 -51.19 53.56 -23.48
CA LEU A 451 -50.19 52.87 -22.65
C LEU A 451 -49.56 51.67 -23.40
N PRO A 452 -48.23 51.47 -23.37
CA PRO A 452 -47.60 50.31 -24.00
C PRO A 452 -47.67 49.05 -23.13
N ARG A 453 -47.78 47.90 -23.80
CA ARG A 453 -47.79 46.54 -23.23
C ARG A 453 -46.51 46.23 -22.44
N VAL A 454 -46.68 45.76 -21.21
CA VAL A 454 -45.62 45.19 -20.36
C VAL A 454 -45.22 43.81 -20.90
N ALA A 455 -43.92 43.59 -21.10
CA ALA A 455 -43.34 42.29 -21.43
C ALA A 455 -43.17 41.45 -20.15
N ALA A 456 -43.57 40.18 -20.23
CA ALA A 456 -43.45 39.22 -19.14
C ALA A 456 -41.98 38.78 -18.96
N GLU A 457 -41.42 39.04 -17.78
CA GLU A 457 -40.15 38.45 -17.34
C GLU A 457 -40.38 37.15 -16.56
N SER A 458 -39.80 36.09 -17.09
CA SER A 458 -39.76 34.73 -16.55
C SER A 458 -38.77 34.66 -15.38
N ALA A 459 -39.25 34.31 -14.19
CA ALA A 459 -38.41 34.01 -13.03
C ALA A 459 -37.85 32.58 -13.12
N GLU A 460 -36.56 32.44 -13.42
CA GLU A 460 -35.82 31.18 -13.25
C GLU A 460 -35.20 31.09 -11.85
N ARG A 461 -35.43 29.93 -11.23
CA ARG A 461 -35.03 29.52 -9.88
C ARG A 461 -33.54 29.20 -9.81
N THR A 462 -32.88 29.65 -8.74
CA THR A 462 -31.66 28.99 -8.22
C THR A 462 -31.76 28.85 -6.70
N ALA A 463 -32.08 27.62 -6.26
CA ALA A 463 -31.76 27.07 -4.95
C ALA A 463 -30.63 26.05 -5.19
N GLY A 464 -29.60 25.86 -4.39
CA GLY A 464 -29.19 26.42 -3.11
C GLY A 464 -27.80 25.86 -2.79
N ALA A 465 -27.02 26.60 -2.01
CA ALA A 465 -25.79 26.11 -1.38
C ALA A 465 -25.85 26.55 0.08
N GLY A 466 -26.06 25.59 0.99
CA GLY A 466 -25.97 25.78 2.42
C GLY A 466 -24.97 24.76 2.97
N ALA A 467 -23.93 25.31 3.61
CA ALA A 467 -22.97 24.61 4.45
C ALA A 467 -23.56 24.30 5.83
#